data_AF-A0A0H4VJ16-F1
#
_entry.id   AF-A0A0H4VJ16-F1
#
_cell.length_a   1.000
_cell.length_b   1.000
_cell.length_c   1.000
_cell.angle_alpha   90.00
_cell.angle_beta   90.00
_cell.angle_gamma   90.00
#
_symmetry.space_group_name_H-M   'P 1'
#
loop_
_entity.id
_entity.type
_entity.pdbx_description
1 polymer ?
#
loop_
_entity_poly.entity_id
_entity_poly.type
_entity_poly.pdbx_seq_one_letter_code
_entity_poly.pdbx_strand_id
1 'polypeptide(L)'
;MLKSQDSLQSLDIKQARVKFILFKSKLRSILYGSSTDDSLFSARENSLGQWLYSSALTKYGHLPEIREIEKINLSITGKAKDLVNLYNGGKIDEARAGLTHLDGSERELIRLLEEIESKV
;
A
#
# COMPACT_ATOMS: atom_id res chain seq x y z
N MET A 1 14.93 15.65 -24.17
CA MET A 1 15.35 14.67 -23.15
C MET A 1 14.66 14.90 -21.81
N LEU A 2 14.53 16.15 -21.32
CA LEU A 2 13.84 16.49 -20.06
C LEU A 2 12.38 16.01 -19.96
N LYS A 3 11.53 16.27 -20.96
CA LYS A 3 10.11 15.82 -20.96
C LYS A 3 9.89 14.31 -20.81
N SER A 4 10.89 13.50 -21.15
CA SER A 4 10.80 12.04 -21.08
C SER A 4 11.11 11.51 -19.68
N GLN A 5 11.79 12.29 -18.84
CA GLN A 5 12.15 11.88 -17.48
C GLN A 5 11.03 12.22 -16.49
N ASP A 6 10.43 13.40 -16.62
CA ASP A 6 9.26 13.83 -15.85
C ASP A 6 8.07 12.87 -16.05
N SER A 7 7.87 12.38 -17.27
CA SER A 7 6.81 11.42 -17.59
C SER A 7 7.05 10.04 -16.96
N LEU A 8 8.30 9.62 -16.81
CA LEU A 8 8.66 8.35 -16.17
C LEU A 8 8.53 8.42 -14.64
N GLN A 9 8.89 9.55 -14.02
CA GLN A 9 8.71 9.75 -12.57
C GLN A 9 7.24 9.82 -12.20
N SER A 10 6.44 10.58 -12.96
CA SER A 10 4.97 10.61 -12.80
C SER A 10 4.36 9.21 -12.95
N LEU A 11 4.82 8.40 -13.92
CA LEU A 11 4.35 7.03 -14.07
C LEU A 11 4.73 6.13 -12.89
N ASP A 12 5.96 6.24 -12.37
CA ASP A 12 6.45 5.50 -11.19
C ASP A 12 5.60 5.81 -9.95
N ILE A 13 5.28 7.09 -9.72
CA ILE A 13 4.41 7.54 -8.61
C ILE A 13 2.99 6.98 -8.78
N LYS A 14 2.43 7.05 -10.00
CA LYS A 14 1.10 6.49 -10.31
C LYS A 14 1.03 4.98 -10.09
N GLN A 15 2.11 4.25 -10.30
CA GLN A 15 2.17 2.82 -10.02
C GLN A 15 2.00 2.49 -8.54
N ALA A 16 2.40 3.37 -7.61
CA ALA A 16 2.22 3.15 -6.17
C ALA A 16 0.74 2.94 -5.81
N ARG A 17 -0.17 3.71 -6.42
CA ARG A 17 -1.63 3.54 -6.24
C ARG A 17 -2.09 2.17 -6.71
N VAL A 18 -1.60 1.70 -7.87
CA VAL A 18 -1.91 0.36 -8.39
C VAL A 18 -1.41 -0.72 -7.44
N LYS A 19 -0.22 -0.55 -6.86
CA LYS A 19 0.35 -1.47 -5.86
C LYS A 19 -0.49 -1.54 -4.58
N PHE A 20 -1.06 -0.42 -4.12
CA PHE A 20 -1.98 -0.41 -2.97
C PHE A 20 -3.32 -1.10 -3.28
N ILE A 21 -3.87 -0.88 -4.49
CA ILE A 21 -5.08 -1.59 -4.94
C ILE A 21 -4.83 -3.10 -4.97
N LEU A 22 -3.66 -3.53 -5.46
CA LEU A 22 -3.28 -4.95 -5.46
C LEU A 22 -3.19 -5.51 -4.04
N PHE A 23 -2.62 -4.77 -3.09
CA PHE A 23 -2.59 -5.15 -1.67
C PHE A 23 -4.00 -5.39 -1.13
N LYS A 24 -4.93 -4.43 -1.33
CA LYS A 24 -6.32 -4.57 -0.89
C LYS A 24 -7.03 -5.76 -1.54
N SER A 25 -6.78 -5.98 -2.82
CA SER A 25 -7.38 -7.08 -3.57
C SER A 25 -6.93 -8.44 -3.03
N LYS A 26 -5.62 -8.61 -2.77
CA LYS A 26 -5.06 -9.80 -2.14
C LYS A 26 -5.67 -10.03 -0.74
N LEU A 27 -5.70 -9.00 0.10
CA LEU A 27 -6.31 -9.11 1.43
C LEU A 27 -7.77 -9.54 1.36
N ARG A 28 -8.57 -8.90 0.48
CA ARG A 28 -9.96 -9.27 0.28
C ARG A 28 -10.09 -10.73 -0.14
N SER A 29 -9.26 -11.20 -1.07
CA SER A 29 -9.27 -12.60 -1.50
C SER A 29 -9.09 -13.57 -0.33
N ILE A 30 -8.15 -13.28 0.59
CA ILE A 30 -7.92 -14.09 1.81
C ILE A 30 -9.18 -14.12 2.69
N LEU A 31 -9.82 -12.96 2.92
CA LEU A 31 -11.05 -12.86 3.72
C LEU A 31 -12.30 -13.46 3.05
N TYR A 32 -12.14 -13.98 1.84
CA TYR A 32 -13.14 -14.74 1.09
C TYR A 32 -12.73 -16.20 0.83
N GLY A 33 -11.63 -16.66 1.46
CA GLY A 33 -11.27 -18.07 1.51
C GLY A 33 -10.14 -18.49 0.57
N SER A 34 -9.40 -17.56 -0.04
CA SER A 34 -8.17 -17.93 -0.74
C SER A 34 -7.06 -18.30 0.25
N SER A 35 -6.03 -19.00 -0.25
CA SER A 35 -4.82 -19.25 0.54
C SER A 35 -4.20 -17.96 1.04
N THR A 36 -3.62 -18.01 2.24
CA THR A 36 -2.87 -16.89 2.80
C THR A 36 -1.52 -16.76 2.09
N ASP A 37 -1.11 -15.52 1.82
CA ASP A 37 0.18 -15.13 1.27
C ASP A 37 0.90 -14.30 2.33
N ASP A 38 1.88 -14.87 3.01
CA ASP A 38 2.57 -14.22 4.14
C ASP A 38 3.28 -12.93 3.74
N SER A 39 3.66 -12.79 2.46
CA SER A 39 4.28 -11.58 1.93
C SER A 39 3.36 -10.36 2.05
N LEU A 40 2.04 -10.56 2.13
CA LEU A 40 1.06 -9.50 2.35
C LEU A 40 1.28 -8.77 3.68
N PHE A 41 1.72 -9.49 4.72
CA PHE A 41 1.92 -8.91 6.06
C PHE A 41 3.33 -8.33 6.24
N SER A 42 4.24 -8.62 5.31
CA SER A 42 5.57 -8.04 5.30
C SER A 42 5.52 -6.62 4.72
N ALA A 43 5.88 -5.62 5.52
CA ALA A 43 5.98 -4.24 5.04
C ALA A 43 7.02 -4.08 3.93
N ARG A 44 7.98 -5.00 3.79
CA ARG A 44 8.99 -4.95 2.72
C ARG A 44 8.56 -5.68 1.46
N GLU A 45 7.84 -6.79 1.61
CA GLU A 45 7.59 -7.73 0.50
C GLU A 45 6.20 -7.57 -0.12
N ASN A 46 5.26 -6.92 0.57
CA ASN A 46 3.97 -6.61 -0.03
C ASN A 46 4.13 -5.66 -1.24
N SER A 47 3.09 -5.55 -2.07
CA SER A 47 3.16 -4.79 -3.33
C SER A 47 3.55 -3.32 -3.16
N LEU A 48 3.08 -2.62 -2.11
CA LEU A 48 3.48 -1.24 -1.83
C LEU A 48 4.89 -1.17 -1.24
N GLY A 49 5.23 -2.09 -0.34
CA GLY A 49 6.55 -2.27 0.22
C GLY A 49 7.62 -2.44 -0.84
N GLN A 50 7.38 -3.31 -1.83
CA GLN A 50 8.31 -3.51 -2.93
C GLN A 50 8.61 -2.20 -3.67
N TRP A 51 7.60 -1.39 -3.98
CA TRP A 51 7.81 -0.08 -4.60
C TRP A 51 8.60 0.88 -3.69
N LEU A 52 8.22 0.96 -2.40
CA LEU A 52 8.88 1.80 -1.40
C LEU A 52 10.38 1.50 -1.30
N TYR A 53 10.72 0.24 -1.06
CA TYR A 53 12.08 -0.17 -0.72
C TYR A 53 12.98 -0.43 -1.94
N SER A 54 12.42 -0.69 -3.13
CA SER A 54 13.22 -0.87 -4.35
C SER A 54 13.44 0.41 -5.14
N SER A 55 12.52 1.38 -5.07
CA SER A 55 12.52 2.57 -5.92
C SER A 55 12.34 3.85 -5.11
N ALA A 56 11.23 3.96 -4.37
CA ALA A 56 10.77 5.26 -3.87
C ALA A 56 11.72 5.87 -2.83
N LEU A 57 12.25 5.08 -1.89
CA LEU A 57 13.21 5.56 -0.89
C LEU A 57 14.52 6.04 -1.52
N THR A 58 14.98 5.41 -2.59
CA THR A 58 16.20 5.81 -3.30
C THR A 58 15.99 7.09 -4.10
N LYS A 59 14.87 7.21 -4.82
CA LYS A 59 14.61 8.34 -5.73
C LYS A 59 14.03 9.57 -5.02
N TYR A 60 13.13 9.34 -4.07
CA TYR A 60 12.27 10.35 -3.47
C TYR A 60 12.43 10.42 -1.95
N GLY A 61 13.33 9.65 -1.33
CA GLY A 61 13.45 9.55 0.14
C GLY A 61 13.85 10.83 0.88
N HIS A 62 14.21 11.89 0.15
CA HIS A 62 14.40 13.24 0.69
C HIS A 62 13.08 13.99 0.91
N LEU A 63 11.98 13.54 0.29
CA LEU A 63 10.65 14.09 0.47
C LEU A 63 10.02 13.50 1.74
N PRO A 64 9.50 14.33 2.67
CA PRO A 64 8.88 13.85 3.90
C PRO A 64 7.66 12.95 3.62
N GLU A 65 6.96 13.17 2.51
CA GLU A 65 5.80 12.37 2.11
C GLU A 65 6.12 10.89 1.94
N ILE A 66 7.34 10.53 1.50
CA ILE A 66 7.75 9.13 1.37
C ILE A 66 7.81 8.44 2.73
N ARG A 67 8.21 9.15 3.79
CA ARG A 67 8.20 8.61 5.16
C ARG A 67 6.79 8.42 5.69
N GLU A 68 5.87 9.30 5.32
CA GLU A 68 4.45 9.11 5.65
C GLU A 68 3.84 7.92 4.90
N ILE A 69 4.19 7.70 3.63
CA ILE A 69 3.79 6.49 2.88
C ILE A 69 4.38 5.22 3.52
N GLU A 70 5.63 5.26 3.98
CA GLU A 70 6.25 4.15 4.71
C GLU A 70 5.47 3.80 6.00
N LYS A 71 5.04 4.81 6.77
CA LYS A 71 4.17 4.63 7.96
C LYS A 71 2.80 4.06 7.59
N ILE A 72 2.19 4.52 6.50
CA ILE A 72 0.92 3.96 6.01
C ILE A 72 1.10 2.47 5.70
N ASN A 73 2.17 2.11 5.00
CA ASN A 73 2.46 0.72 4.64
C ASN A 73 2.67 -0.16 5.89
N LEU A 74 3.33 0.33 6.94
CA LEU A 74 3.45 -0.36 8.23
C LEU A 74 2.10 -0.52 8.94
N SER A 75 1.24 0.51 8.87
CA SER A 75 -0.08 0.47 9.50
C SER A 75 -1.02 -0.53 8.83
N ILE A 76 -1.06 -0.55 7.49
CA ILE A 76 -1.97 -1.43 6.75
C ILE A 76 -1.59 -2.91 6.87
N THR A 77 -0.30 -3.25 6.99
CA THR A 77 0.10 -4.65 7.20
C THR A 77 -0.30 -5.16 8.58
N GLY A 78 -0.19 -4.31 9.62
CA GLY A 78 -0.72 -4.60 10.95
C GLY A 78 -2.22 -4.88 10.93
N LYS A 79 -2.99 -3.95 10.33
CA LYS A 79 -4.45 -4.12 10.16
C LYS A 79 -4.78 -5.38 9.36
N ALA A 80 -4.07 -5.67 8.28
CA ALA A 80 -4.29 -6.87 7.48
C ALA A 80 -4.11 -8.15 8.31
N LYS A 81 -3.08 -8.20 9.16
CA LYS A 81 -2.86 -9.32 10.09
C LYS A 81 -4.02 -9.48 11.06
N ASP A 82 -4.51 -8.39 11.64
CA ASP A 82 -5.65 -8.41 12.56
C ASP A 82 -6.93 -8.92 11.89
N LEU A 83 -7.22 -8.47 10.66
CA LEU A 83 -8.40 -8.94 9.92
C LEU A 83 -8.30 -10.42 9.56
N VAL A 84 -7.12 -10.91 9.19
CA VAL A 84 -6.92 -12.33 8.91
C VAL A 84 -7.02 -13.17 10.18
N ASN A 85 -6.55 -12.67 11.33
CA ASN A 85 -6.75 -13.32 12.62
C ASN A 85 -8.24 -13.42 12.99
N LEU A 86 -9.02 -12.36 12.78
CA LEU A 86 -10.48 -12.38 12.97
C LEU A 86 -11.14 -13.43 12.07
N TYR A 87 -10.77 -13.46 10.78
CA TYR A 87 -11.28 -14.43 9.82
C TYR A 87 -10.97 -15.87 10.22
N ASN A 88 -9.71 -16.16 10.57
CA ASN A 88 -9.28 -17.48 11.03
C ASN A 88 -9.93 -17.88 12.35
N GLY A 89 -10.32 -16.91 13.19
CA GLY A 89 -11.09 -17.11 14.41
C GLY A 89 -12.61 -17.29 14.20
N GLY A 90 -13.08 -17.37 12.95
CA GLY A 90 -14.50 -17.54 12.62
C GLY A 90 -15.33 -16.25 12.66
N LYS A 91 -14.71 -15.10 12.93
CA LYS A 91 -15.37 -13.78 12.99
C LYS A 91 -15.42 -13.14 11.60
N ILE A 92 -16.10 -13.82 10.68
CA ILE A 92 -16.06 -13.51 9.24
C ILE A 92 -16.61 -12.11 8.93
N ASP A 93 -17.73 -11.74 9.55
CA ASP A 93 -18.37 -10.45 9.32
C ASP A 93 -17.54 -9.29 9.89
N GLU A 94 -16.97 -9.45 11.09
CA GLU A 94 -16.04 -8.48 11.68
C GLU A 94 -14.81 -8.26 10.79
N ALA A 95 -14.21 -9.35 10.31
CA ALA A 95 -13.04 -9.30 9.44
C ALA A 95 -13.33 -8.55 8.11
N ARG A 96 -14.48 -8.83 7.50
CA ARG A 96 -14.87 -8.20 6.22
C ARG A 96 -15.29 -6.75 6.41
N ALA A 97 -16.04 -6.42 7.46
CA ALA A 97 -16.39 -5.05 7.80
C ALA A 97 -15.13 -4.18 8.00
N GLY A 98 -14.09 -4.77 8.61
CA GLY A 98 -12.83 -4.10 8.86
C GLY A 98 -12.05 -3.69 7.60
N LEU A 99 -12.37 -4.22 6.41
CA LEU A 99 -11.77 -3.77 5.14
C LEU A 99 -11.99 -2.27 4.90
N THR A 100 -13.10 -1.70 5.37
CA THR A 100 -13.42 -0.27 5.23
C THR A 100 -12.42 0.63 5.98
N HIS A 101 -11.73 0.12 6.99
CA HIS A 101 -10.67 0.86 7.70
C HIS A 101 -9.43 1.13 6.85
N LEU A 102 -9.30 0.51 5.68
CA LEU A 102 -8.24 0.78 4.72
C LEU A 102 -8.55 1.97 3.80
N ASP A 103 -9.81 2.40 3.71
CA ASP A 103 -10.20 3.51 2.83
C ASP A 103 -9.59 4.84 3.28
N GLY A 104 -9.41 5.03 4.59
CA GLY A 104 -8.70 6.19 5.13
C GLY A 104 -7.22 6.21 4.72
N SER A 105 -6.55 5.06 4.81
CA SER A 105 -5.16 4.90 4.38
C SER A 105 -5.00 5.08 2.87
N GLU A 106 -6.00 4.68 2.07
CA GLU A 106 -5.99 4.92 0.63
C GLU A 106 -6.10 6.40 0.28
N ARG A 107 -7.03 7.13 0.91
CA ARG A 107 -7.19 8.57 0.68
C ARG A 107 -5.92 9.33 1.02
N GLU A 108 -5.33 9.02 2.17
CA GLU A 108 -4.08 9.65 2.58
C GLU A 108 -2.91 9.31 1.65
N LEU A 109 -2.81 8.05 1.21
CA LEU A 109 -1.83 7.65 0.21
C LEU A 109 -1.99 8.45 -1.09
N ILE A 110 -3.21 8.59 -1.61
CA ILE A 110 -3.47 9.34 -2.85
C ILE A 110 -3.04 10.80 -2.68
N ARG A 111 -3.40 11.44 -1.57
CA ARG A 111 -3.01 12.82 -1.25
C ARG A 111 -1.48 12.98 -1.25
N LEU A 112 -0.76 12.08 -0.58
CA LEU A 112 0.71 12.11 -0.52
C LEU A 112 1.36 11.87 -1.89
N LEU A 113 0.79 10.99 -2.71
CA LEU A 113 1.28 10.74 -4.08
C LEU A 113 1.10 11.97 -4.98
N GLU A 114 -0.02 12.67 -4.87
CA GLU A 114 -0.27 13.94 -5.59
C GLU A 114 0.73 15.03 -5.15
N GLU A 115 1.04 15.11 -3.85
CA GLU A 115 2.05 16.03 -3.32
C GLU A 115 3.45 15.72 -3.83
N ILE A 116 3.83 14.44 -3.90
CA ILE A 116 5.11 14.02 -4.47
C ILE A 116 5.16 14.35 -5.96
N GLU A 117 4.09 14.05 -6.72
CA GLU A 117 4.02 14.33 -8.16
C GLU A 117 4.19 15.82 -8.47
N SER A 118 3.76 16.72 -7.59
CA SER A 118 3.93 18.17 -7.76
C SER A 118 5.37 18.67 -7.54
N LYS A 119 6.25 17.85 -6.97
CA LYS A 119 7.61 18.22 -6.55
C LYS A 119 8.71 17.58 -7.40
N VAL A 120 8.38 16.58 -8.23
CA VAL A 120 9.35 15.82 -9.04
C VAL A 120 9.45 16.34 -10.47
#